data_AF-A0AAN1RZC4-F1
#
_entry.id   AF-A0AAN1RZC4-F1
#
_cell.length_a   1.000
_cell.length_b   1.000
_cell.length_c   1.000
_cell.angle_alpha   90.00
_cell.angle_beta   90.00
_cell.angle_gamma   90.00
#
_symmetry.space_group_name_H-M   'P 1'
#
loop_
_entity.id
_entity.type
_entity.pdbx_description
1 polymer ?
#
loop_
_entity_poly.entity_id
_entity_poly.type
_entity_poly.pdbx_seq_one_letter_code
_entity_poly.pdbx_strand_id
1 'polypeptide(L)'
;MPAPTSLPTIFLYTEEQRGKQLVESEVVGMFSDISGADKLVVIRDPHTRLQFVYRVEHDSSNLDAVAITELDAGLFDGKHSTQINAMSYRLGSPASALKLLRGKTQWIQDKGAVLSVLLQNAASRSASFSLRRIHRDRIDKVPPGVPVEYLPREAADPQAEAPWLAPDGDKH
;
A
#
# COMPACT_ATOMS: atom_id res chain seq x y z
N MET A 1 19.85 -13.52 -11.32
CA MET A 1 19.08 -12.29 -10.97
C MET A 1 18.06 -12.69 -9.93
N PRO A 2 17.89 -11.96 -8.80
CA PRO A 2 16.84 -12.31 -7.86
C PRO A 2 15.47 -12.02 -8.51
N ALA A 3 14.51 -12.91 -8.29
CA ALA A 3 13.13 -12.81 -8.80
C ALA A 3 12.47 -11.47 -8.43
N PRO A 4 11.48 -10.97 -9.19
CA PRO A 4 10.70 -9.82 -8.75
C PRO A 4 10.04 -10.21 -7.43
N THR A 5 10.53 -9.64 -6.33
CA THR A 5 9.95 -9.90 -5.01
C THR A 5 8.62 -9.16 -4.99
N SER A 6 7.52 -9.90 -5.20
CA SER A 6 6.16 -9.36 -5.14
C SER A 6 6.02 -8.52 -3.87
N LEU A 7 5.55 -7.28 -4.00
CA LEU A 7 5.34 -6.41 -2.85
C LEU A 7 4.38 -7.08 -1.87
N PRO A 8 4.58 -6.92 -0.55
CA PRO A 8 3.63 -7.43 0.43
C PRO A 8 2.27 -6.75 0.26
N THR A 9 1.20 -7.47 0.57
CA THR A 9 -0.17 -6.98 0.38
C THR A 9 -0.93 -6.88 1.70
N ILE A 10 -1.94 -6.01 1.72
CA ILE A 10 -2.96 -5.91 2.77
C ILE A 10 -4.34 -5.77 2.14
N PHE A 11 -5.39 -5.96 2.91
CA PHE A 11 -6.77 -5.71 2.49
C PHE A 11 -7.24 -4.35 3.02
N LEU A 12 -7.67 -3.49 2.10
CA LEU A 12 -8.30 -2.22 2.39
C LEU A 12 -9.81 -2.34 2.21
N TYR A 13 -10.56 -2.17 3.29
CA TYR A 13 -12.00 -1.98 3.23
C TYR A 13 -12.28 -0.59 2.68
N THR A 14 -13.06 -0.54 1.61
CA THR A 14 -13.37 0.69 0.88
C THR A 14 -14.87 0.78 0.62
N GLU A 15 -15.39 2.01 0.62
CA GLU A 15 -16.80 2.35 0.31
C GLU A 15 -16.89 3.28 -0.91
N GLU A 16 -15.98 3.07 -1.86
CA GLU A 16 -15.87 3.82 -3.12
C GLU A 16 -16.95 3.40 -4.13
N GLN A 17 -16.89 3.93 -5.35
CA GLN A 17 -17.93 3.75 -6.38
C GLN A 17 -18.25 2.27 -6.71
N ARG A 18 -17.31 1.36 -6.47
CA ARG A 18 -17.47 -0.09 -6.70
C ARG A 18 -18.28 -0.81 -5.61
N GLY A 19 -18.64 -0.10 -4.54
CA GLY A 19 -19.37 -0.64 -3.40
C GLY A 19 -18.47 -0.97 -2.21
N LYS A 20 -19.09 -1.55 -1.18
CA LYS A 20 -18.45 -1.93 0.08
C LYS A 20 -17.71 -3.25 -0.10
N GLN A 21 -16.38 -3.21 -0.14
CA GLN A 21 -15.57 -4.41 -0.35
C GLN A 21 -14.19 -4.29 0.29
N LEU A 22 -13.54 -5.43 0.51
CA LEU A 22 -12.12 -5.52 0.84
C LEU A 22 -11.34 -5.68 -0.46
N VAL A 23 -10.36 -4.82 -0.67
CA VAL A 23 -9.50 -4.86 -1.86
C VAL A 23 -8.08 -5.16 -1.42
N GLU A 24 -7.47 -6.18 -2.02
CA GLU A 24 -6.05 -6.47 -1.84
C GLU A 24 -5.21 -5.39 -2.53
N SER A 25 -4.34 -4.75 -1.75
CA SER A 25 -3.52 -3.62 -2.18
C SER A 25 -2.06 -3.82 -1.79
N GLU A 26 -1.15 -3.39 -2.67
CA GLU A 26 0.29 -3.54 -2.46
C GLU A 26 0.82 -2.47 -1.49
N VAL A 27 1.59 -2.90 -0.49
CA VAL A 27 2.33 -2.01 0.42
C VAL A 27 3.68 -1.69 -0.22
N VAL A 28 3.83 -0.44 -0.67
CA VAL A 28 5.02 0.03 -1.39
C VAL A 28 6.15 0.37 -0.42
N GLY A 29 5.83 0.94 0.73
CA GLY A 29 6.84 1.41 1.68
C GLY A 29 6.27 2.35 2.71
N MET A 30 7.14 3.17 3.32
CA MET A 30 6.72 4.17 4.30
C MET A 30 7.54 5.45 4.19
N PHE A 31 6.95 6.57 4.59
CA PHE A 31 7.68 7.79 4.91
C PHE A 31 7.90 7.84 6.42
N SER A 32 9.12 8.16 6.84
CA SER A 32 9.42 8.55 8.21
C SER A 32 10.05 9.92 8.19
N ASP A 33 9.51 10.87 8.93
CA ASP A 33 10.21 12.13 9.14
C ASP A 33 11.54 11.90 9.89
N ILE A 34 12.47 12.85 9.81
CA ILE A 34 13.80 12.73 10.45
C ILE A 34 13.68 12.62 11.97
N SER A 35 12.66 13.25 12.57
CA SER A 35 12.44 13.16 14.02
C SER A 35 11.88 11.80 14.46
N GLY A 36 11.31 11.03 13.53
CA GLY A 36 10.64 9.77 13.78
C GLY A 36 9.24 9.91 14.39
N ALA A 37 8.75 11.14 14.57
CA ALA A 37 7.44 11.45 15.11
C ALA A 37 6.31 11.11 14.14
N ASP A 38 6.53 11.35 12.84
CA ASP A 38 5.56 11.11 11.79
C ASP A 38 5.99 9.93 10.91
N LYS A 39 5.18 8.88 10.95
CA LYS A 39 5.33 7.68 10.12
C LYS A 39 4.07 7.46 9.31
N LEU A 40 4.23 7.40 8.00
CA LEU A 40 3.14 7.26 7.04
C LEU A 40 3.40 6.03 6.19
N VAL A 41 2.36 5.26 5.88
CA VAL A 41 2.46 4.09 5.02
C VAL A 41 2.07 4.46 3.59
N VAL A 42 2.74 3.86 2.61
CA VAL A 42 2.44 4.04 1.18
C VAL A 42 1.83 2.75 0.65
N ILE A 43 0.60 2.85 0.15
CA ILE A 43 -0.14 1.72 -0.41
C ILE A 43 -0.60 2.09 -1.82
N ARG A 44 -0.43 1.15 -2.75
CA ARG A 44 -0.83 1.31 -4.13
C ARG A 44 -2.25 0.78 -4.32
N ASP A 45 -3.12 1.63 -4.83
CA ASP A 45 -4.46 1.24 -5.25
C ASP A 45 -4.38 0.38 -6.53
N PRO A 46 -5.00 -0.81 -6.57
CA PRO A 46 -4.84 -1.73 -7.70
C PRO A 46 -5.55 -1.29 -8.98
N HIS A 47 -6.57 -0.43 -8.87
CA HIS A 47 -7.38 -0.01 -10.02
C HIS A 47 -6.81 1.21 -10.72
N THR A 48 -6.39 2.19 -9.92
CA THR A 48 -5.89 3.48 -10.39
C THR A 48 -4.37 3.52 -10.49
N ARG A 49 -3.68 2.56 -9.84
CA ARG A 49 -2.21 2.53 -9.67
C ARG A 49 -1.65 3.74 -8.90
N LEU A 50 -2.52 4.58 -8.34
CA LEU A 50 -2.12 5.69 -7.49
C LEU A 50 -1.50 5.16 -6.20
N GLN A 51 -0.43 5.80 -5.74
CA GLN A 51 0.21 5.47 -4.48
C GLN A 51 -0.27 6.47 -3.42
N PHE A 52 -1.21 6.02 -2.60
CA PHE A 52 -1.73 6.82 -1.51
C PHE A 52 -0.80 6.72 -0.30
N VAL A 53 -0.58 7.86 0.33
CA VAL A 53 0.15 7.98 1.58
C VAL A 53 -0.87 8.09 2.70
N TYR A 54 -0.82 7.17 3.66
CA TYR A 54 -1.76 7.10 4.76
C TYR A 54 -1.08 7.32 6.10
N ARG A 55 -1.78 8.04 6.98
CA ARG A 55 -1.54 8.00 8.42
C ARG A 55 -2.27 6.80 9.01
N VAL A 56 -1.59 6.08 9.90
CA VAL A 56 -2.11 4.87 10.53
C VAL A 56 -2.78 5.22 11.85
N GLU A 57 -4.08 4.96 11.96
CA GLU A 57 -4.84 5.02 13.22
C GLU A 57 -5.06 3.60 13.76
N HIS A 58 -4.26 3.22 14.76
CA HIS A 58 -4.26 1.85 15.27
C HIS A 58 -5.53 1.48 16.03
N ASP A 59 -6.09 2.42 16.78
CA ASP A 59 -7.20 2.15 17.70
C ASP A 59 -8.48 1.82 16.93
N SER A 60 -8.71 2.53 15.82
CA SER A 60 -9.86 2.33 14.93
C SER A 60 -9.53 1.52 13.68
N SER A 61 -8.26 1.12 13.50
CA SER A 61 -7.78 0.40 12.30
C SER A 61 -8.06 1.14 11.00
N ASN A 62 -8.09 2.47 11.07
CA ASN A 62 -8.30 3.35 9.94
C ASN A 62 -6.97 3.77 9.33
N LEU A 63 -6.99 3.97 8.01
CA LEU A 63 -5.94 4.58 7.24
C LEU A 63 -6.47 5.89 6.66
N ASP A 64 -5.88 6.99 7.13
CA ASP A 64 -6.24 8.34 6.71
C ASP A 64 -5.33 8.78 5.59
N ALA A 65 -5.85 8.85 4.37
CA ALA A 65 -5.07 9.35 3.25
C ALA A 65 -4.69 10.81 3.50
N VAL A 66 -3.40 11.10 3.41
CA VAL A 66 -2.85 12.44 3.55
C VAL A 66 -2.26 12.94 2.24
N ALA A 67 -1.91 12.06 1.29
CA ALA A 67 -1.36 12.47 0.01
C ALA A 67 -1.41 11.38 -1.06
N ILE A 68 -1.06 11.78 -2.29
CA ILE A 68 -0.63 10.87 -3.36
C ILE A 68 0.84 11.16 -3.63
N THR A 69 1.62 10.09 -3.84
CA THR A 69 3.02 10.19 -4.24
C THR A 69 3.23 9.56 -5.62
N GLU A 70 4.13 10.15 -6.41
CA GLU A 70 4.57 9.63 -7.71
C GLU A 70 5.96 9.00 -7.64
N LEU A 71 6.52 8.85 -6.43
CA LEU A 71 7.83 8.23 -6.26
C LEU A 71 7.82 6.79 -6.76
N ASP A 72 8.89 6.40 -7.43
CA ASP A 72 9.08 5.03 -7.86
C ASP A 72 9.17 4.08 -6.65
N ALA A 73 8.55 2.91 -6.77
CA ALA A 73 8.52 1.91 -5.70
C ALA A 73 9.93 1.42 -5.32
N GLY A 74 10.87 1.40 -6.28
CA GLY A 74 12.26 1.00 -6.04
C GLY A 74 13.03 1.95 -5.12
N LEU A 75 12.55 3.18 -4.92
CA LEU A 75 13.16 4.14 -3.99
C LEU A 75 12.84 3.83 -2.52
N PHE A 76 11.83 3.01 -2.23
CA PHE A 76 11.47 2.59 -0.89
C PHE A 76 12.36 1.44 -0.41
N ASP A 77 13.65 1.74 -0.21
CA ASP A 77 14.69 0.78 0.15
C ASP A 77 15.33 1.05 1.53
N GLY A 78 14.92 2.11 2.21
CA GLY A 78 15.49 2.54 3.48
C GLY A 78 16.73 3.44 3.35
N LYS A 79 17.23 3.72 2.15
CA LYS A 79 18.46 4.49 1.90
C LYS A 79 18.18 5.86 1.32
N HIS A 80 17.08 6.00 0.57
CA HIS A 80 16.69 7.25 -0.04
C HIS A 80 15.88 8.13 0.91
N SER A 81 15.89 9.43 0.61
CA SER A 81 15.09 10.45 1.29
C SER A 81 14.49 11.38 0.24
N THR A 82 13.36 12.00 0.57
CA THR A 82 12.71 13.01 -0.25
C THR A 82 12.35 14.24 0.58
N GLN A 83 12.04 15.35 -0.08
CA GLN A 83 11.49 16.54 0.55
C GLN A 83 10.06 16.80 0.10
N ILE A 84 9.15 16.95 1.07
CA ILE A 84 7.73 17.25 0.83
C ILE A 84 7.32 18.33 1.83
N ASN A 85 6.68 19.41 1.36
CA ASN A 85 6.29 20.56 2.18
C ASN A 85 7.46 21.12 3.05
N ALA A 86 8.66 21.22 2.48
CA ALA A 86 9.91 21.62 3.17
C ALA A 86 10.35 20.71 4.34
N MET A 87 9.70 19.57 4.53
CA MET A 87 10.13 18.54 5.47
C MET A 87 10.86 17.43 4.75
N SER A 88 11.91 16.89 5.37
CA SER A 88 12.68 15.77 4.84
C SER A 88 12.14 14.45 5.41
N TYR A 89 11.86 13.50 4.52
CA TYR A 89 11.35 12.17 4.86
C TYR A 89 12.30 11.10 4.35
N ARG A 90 12.61 10.13 5.19
CA ARG A 90 13.28 8.89 4.81
C ARG A 90 12.28 7.91 4.20
N LEU A 91 12.66 7.29 3.09
CA LEU A 91 11.85 6.29 2.39
C LEU A 91 12.16 4.90 2.94
N GLY A 92 11.28 4.39 3.81
CA GLY A 92 11.40 3.06 4.42
C GLY A 92 10.86 1.95 3.53
N SER A 93 11.43 0.75 3.70
CA SER A 93 11.07 -0.43 2.90
C SER A 93 9.65 -0.95 3.14
N PRO A 94 9.09 -1.77 2.23
CA PRO A 94 7.83 -2.48 2.46
C PRO A 94 7.81 -3.26 3.78
N ALA A 95 8.92 -3.89 4.15
CA ALA A 95 9.04 -4.59 5.43
C ALA A 95 8.95 -3.65 6.64
N SER A 96 9.45 -2.43 6.53
CA SER A 96 9.33 -1.40 7.59
C SER A 96 7.89 -0.90 7.71
N ALA A 97 7.22 -0.73 6.57
CA ALA A 97 5.80 -0.41 6.52
C ALA A 97 4.91 -1.46 7.18
N LEU A 98 5.15 -2.76 6.92
CA LEU A 98 4.43 -3.84 7.61
C LEU A 98 4.63 -3.84 9.12
N LYS A 99 5.82 -3.48 9.61
CA LYS A 99 6.07 -3.29 11.05
C LYS A 99 5.24 -2.14 11.60
N LEU A 100 5.12 -1.04 10.85
CA LEU A 100 4.24 0.07 11.22
C LEU A 100 2.79 -0.39 11.32
N LEU A 101 2.32 -1.26 10.42
CA LEU A 101 0.99 -1.86 10.46
C LEU A 101 0.83 -2.97 11.53
N ARG A 102 1.86 -3.26 12.33
CA ARG A 102 1.85 -4.27 13.41
C ARG A 102 1.38 -5.65 12.96
N GLY A 103 1.67 -6.01 11.70
CA GLY A 103 1.23 -7.29 11.11
C GLY A 103 -0.27 -7.41 10.86
N LYS A 104 -1.06 -6.35 11.10
CA LYS A 104 -2.48 -6.33 10.79
C LYS A 104 -2.67 -6.28 9.27
N THR A 105 -3.45 -7.21 8.74
CA THR A 105 -3.66 -7.37 7.29
C THR A 105 -4.93 -6.72 6.78
N GLN A 106 -5.88 -6.37 7.65
CA GLN A 106 -7.14 -5.73 7.26
C GLN A 106 -7.23 -4.33 7.85
N TRP A 107 -7.48 -3.34 7.00
CA TRP A 107 -7.54 -1.92 7.34
C TRP A 107 -8.75 -1.25 6.71
N ILE A 108 -9.22 -0.16 7.30
CA ILE A 108 -10.34 0.63 6.79
C ILE A 108 -9.78 1.88 6.11
N GLN A 109 -10.09 2.07 4.84
CA GLN A 109 -9.74 3.29 4.12
C GLN A 109 -10.76 4.38 4.45
N ASP A 110 -10.32 5.49 5.05
CA ASP A 110 -11.23 6.61 5.28
C ASP A 110 -11.58 7.30 3.95
N LYS A 111 -12.83 7.14 3.53
CA LYS A 111 -13.38 7.69 2.27
C LYS A 111 -13.21 9.21 2.13
N GLY A 112 -13.34 9.95 3.23
CA GLY A 112 -13.30 11.41 3.23
C GLY A 112 -11.88 11.92 3.07
N ALA A 113 -10.94 11.27 3.73
CA ALA A 113 -9.51 11.51 3.57
C ALA A 113 -9.08 11.23 2.13
N VAL A 114 -9.48 10.10 1.55
CA VAL A 114 -9.15 9.76 0.15
C VAL A 114 -9.75 10.75 -0.83
N LEU A 115 -11.03 11.07 -0.71
CA LEU A 115 -11.68 12.06 -1.57
C LEU A 115 -11.02 13.44 -1.44
N SER A 116 -10.68 13.86 -0.22
CA SER A 116 -9.98 15.13 0.01
C SER A 116 -8.62 15.16 -0.67
N VAL A 117 -7.86 14.07 -0.60
CA VAL A 117 -6.55 13.95 -1.25
C VAL A 117 -6.69 13.96 -2.77
N LEU A 118 -7.66 13.24 -3.32
CA LEU A 118 -7.94 13.22 -4.76
C LEU A 118 -8.31 14.63 -5.27
N LEU A 119 -9.18 15.34 -4.55
CA LEU A 119 -9.54 16.73 -4.87
C LEU A 119 -8.33 17.67 -4.78
N GLN A 120 -7.51 17.53 -3.74
CA GLN A 120 -6.30 18.35 -3.58
C GLN A 120 -5.29 18.07 -4.70
N ASN A 121 -5.09 16.81 -5.09
CA ASN A 121 -4.20 16.43 -6.18
C ASN A 121 -4.72 16.90 -7.55
N ALA A 122 -6.04 16.86 -7.78
CA ALA A 122 -6.63 17.44 -8.99
C ALA A 122 -6.46 18.97 -9.05
N ALA A 123 -6.50 19.65 -7.90
CA ALA A 123 -6.36 21.10 -7.80
C ALA A 123 -4.89 21.58 -7.84
N SER A 124 -3.97 20.82 -7.24
CA SER A 124 -2.55 21.15 -7.14
C SER A 124 -1.76 20.19 -8.04
N ARG A 125 -1.15 20.72 -9.10
CA ARG A 125 -0.26 19.96 -10.01
C ARG A 125 1.07 19.50 -9.35
N SER A 126 1.11 19.36 -8.03
CA SER A 126 2.27 18.93 -7.25
C SER A 126 1.83 18.15 -6.00
N ALA A 127 2.65 17.17 -5.60
CA ALA A 127 2.42 16.37 -4.40
C ALA A 127 2.59 17.24 -3.14
N SER A 128 1.51 17.39 -2.37
CA SER A 128 1.53 18.04 -1.06
C SER A 128 0.83 17.16 -0.05
N PHE A 129 1.41 17.05 1.15
CA PHE A 129 0.78 16.36 2.26
C PHE A 129 -0.33 17.22 2.86
N SER A 130 -1.55 16.70 2.88
CA SER A 130 -2.65 17.27 3.64
C SER A 130 -2.34 17.17 5.13
N LEU A 131 -2.07 18.32 5.75
CA LEU A 131 -1.80 18.42 7.18
C LEU A 131 -3.09 18.32 8.02
N ARG A 132 -4.28 18.45 7.40
CA ARG A 132 -5.56 18.50 8.12
C ARG A 132 -6.14 17.10 8.29
N ARG A 133 -6.33 16.68 9.55
CA ARG A 133 -7.19 15.54 9.87
C ARG A 133 -8.65 15.97 9.70
N ILE A 134 -9.43 15.15 9.02
CA ILE A 134 -10.87 15.34 8.89
C ILE A 134 -11.54 14.63 10.05
N HIS A 135 -12.21 15.37 10.94
CA HIS A 135 -12.96 14.80 12.06
C HIS A 135 -14.42 14.59 11.64
N ARG A 136 -14.89 13.34 11.68
CA ARG A 136 -16.25 12.92 11.29
C ARG A 136 -16.53 11.52 11.83
N ASP A 137 -17.78 11.09 11.76
CA ASP A 137 -18.17 9.71 12.03
C ASP A 137 -17.48 8.77 11.04
N ARG A 138 -16.83 7.73 11.58
CA ARG A 138 -15.97 6.81 10.84
C ARG A 138 -16.43 5.39 11.09
N ILE A 139 -16.18 4.56 10.10
CA ILE A 139 -16.31 3.12 10.27
C ILE A 139 -15.13 2.64 11.11
N ASP A 140 -15.47 2.00 12.20
CA ASP A 140 -14.59 1.46 13.21
C ASP A 140 -14.47 -0.07 13.11
N LYS A 141 -15.36 -0.71 12.33
CA LYS A 141 -15.34 -2.15 12.05
C LYS A 141 -15.74 -2.47 10.62
N VAL A 142 -14.98 -3.35 9.98
CA VAL A 142 -15.35 -3.93 8.69
C VAL A 142 -16.61 -4.79 8.87
N PRO A 143 -17.70 -4.55 8.11
CA PRO A 143 -18.89 -5.37 8.18
C PRO A 143 -18.61 -6.85 7.82
N PRO A 144 -19.29 -7.83 8.45
CA PRO A 144 -19.13 -9.23 8.09
C PRO A 144 -19.70 -9.50 6.69
N GLY A 145 -19.07 -10.43 5.96
CA GLY A 145 -19.56 -10.88 4.65
C GLY A 145 -19.29 -9.91 3.49
N VAL A 146 -18.44 -8.90 3.68
CA VAL A 146 -18.02 -8.02 2.58
C VAL A 146 -17.25 -8.83 1.52
N PRO A 147 -17.52 -8.61 0.22
CA PRO A 147 -16.74 -9.23 -0.86
C PRO A 147 -15.25 -8.90 -0.73
N VAL A 148 -14.41 -9.87 -1.10
CA VAL A 148 -12.96 -9.71 -1.15
C VAL A 148 -12.51 -9.75 -2.61
N GLU A 149 -11.86 -8.68 -3.05
CA GLU A 149 -11.22 -8.56 -4.35
C GLU A 149 -9.71 -8.76 -4.17
N TYR A 150 -9.17 -9.78 -4.83
CA TYR A 150 -7.74 -10.10 -4.80
C TYR A 150 -7.01 -9.44 -5.97
N LEU A 151 -5.72 -9.18 -5.79
CA LEU A 151 -4.87 -8.76 -6.90
C LEU A 151 -4.84 -9.88 -7.96
N PRO A 152 -4.77 -9.54 -9.25
CA PRO A 152 -4.46 -10.52 -10.27
C PRO A 152 -3.12 -11.16 -9.89
N ARG A 153 -3.14 -12.43 -9.49
CA ARG A 153 -1.90 -13.18 -9.37
C ARG A 153 -1.41 -13.37 -10.80
N GLU A 154 -0.28 -12.76 -11.13
CA GLU A 154 0.49 -13.17 -12.30
C GLU A 154 0.68 -14.68 -12.13
N ALA A 155 0.09 -15.47 -13.02
CA ALA A 155 0.14 -16.91 -12.93
C ALA A 155 1.63 -17.26 -12.81
N ALA A 156 2.03 -17.83 -11.66
CA ALA A 156 3.34 -18.42 -11.53
C ALA A 156 3.46 -19.37 -12.72
N ASP A 157 4.44 -19.11 -13.58
CA ASP A 157 4.67 -19.86 -14.81
C ASP A 157 4.60 -21.37 -14.49
N PRO A 158 3.63 -22.13 -15.03
CA PRO A 158 3.55 -23.57 -14.78
C PRO A 158 4.76 -24.35 -15.33
N GLN A 159 5.69 -23.67 -16.02
CA GLN A 159 6.87 -24.25 -16.66
C GLN A 159 8.10 -24.36 -15.75
N ALA A 160 8.01 -23.97 -14.46
CA ALA A 160 9.10 -24.14 -13.51
C ALA A 160 9.13 -25.53 -12.82
N GLU A 161 8.30 -26.49 -13.23
CA GLU A 161 8.37 -27.87 -12.75
C GLU A 161 9.26 -28.76 -13.66
N ALA A 162 10.45 -29.05 -13.13
CA ALA A 162 11.29 -30.24 -13.31
C ALA A 162 12.06 -30.46 -14.65
N PRO A 163 13.31 -29.93 -14.77
CA PRO A 163 14.26 -30.37 -15.79
C PRO A 163 15.01 -31.68 -15.44
N TRP A 164 14.44 -32.59 -14.64
CA TRP A 164 15.15 -33.80 -14.19
C TRP A 164 14.43 -35.14 -14.39
N LEU A 165 13.42 -35.19 -15.24
CA LEU A 165 12.99 -36.45 -15.88
C LEU A 165 13.74 -36.63 -17.21
N ALA A 166 15.06 -36.83 -17.12
CA ALA A 166 15.74 -37.61 -18.15
C ALA A 166 15.43 -39.08 -17.82
N PRO A 167 14.79 -39.86 -18.71
CA PRO A 167 14.74 -41.30 -18.52
C PRO A 167 16.17 -41.81 -18.58
N ASP A 168 16.62 -42.46 -17.50
CA ASP A 168 17.79 -43.33 -17.52
C ASP A 168 17.67 -44.27 -18.72
N GLY A 169 18.51 -44.00 -19.72
CA GLY A 169 18.70 -44.88 -20.87
C GLY A 169 19.48 -46.10 -20.40
N ASP A 170 18.76 -47.05 -19.82
CA ASP A 170 19.24 -48.41 -19.64
C ASP A 170 19.03 -49.23 -20.93
N LYS A 171 19.97 -50.13 -21.20
CA LYS A 171 20.04 -51.17 -22.25
C LYS A 171 20.59 -50.71 -23.61
N HIS A 172 21.56 -51.38 -24.24
CA HIS A 172 22.08 -52.74 -24.09
C HIS A 172 23.50 -52.84 -24.67
#